data_AF-A0A2A5HTA0-F1
#
_entry.id   AF-A0A2A5HTA0-F1
#
_cell.length_a   1.000
_cell.length_b   1.000
_cell.length_c   1.000
_cell.angle_alpha   90.00
_cell.angle_beta   90.00
_cell.angle_gamma   90.00
#
_symmetry.space_group_name_H-M   'P 1'
#
loop_
_entity.id
_entity.type
_entity.pdbx_description
1 polymer ?
#
loop_
_entity_poly.entity_id
_entity_poly.type
_entity_poly.pdbx_seq_one_letter_code
_entity_poly.pdbx_strand_id
1 'polypeptide(L)'
;MNFEALITLAVSQRPKFKGAIGYAPQVHDISTPPPFLLMYNVVAGTLKSIEDPSVMDVVPGLRLIHRDELAGETARFRETYNKLSTHIPFLADDSSCYVSLDLDDGSVYRVAPEYGTSKLSDSLEAYWETVYECYTAEAFFLDAEGYLDFDFEKEGEVGARINPGCEYWIE
;
A
#
# COMPACT_ATOMS: atom_id res chain seq x y z
N MET A 1 -11.73 -5.67 -14.14
CA MET A 1 -12.22 -4.78 -13.07
C MET A 1 -11.53 -3.44 -13.22
N ASN A 2 -12.17 -2.29 -12.97
CA ASN A 2 -11.45 -1.02 -12.99
C ASN A 2 -10.68 -0.83 -11.67
N PHE A 3 -9.66 0.03 -11.67
CA PHE A 3 -8.76 0.19 -10.52
C PHE A 3 -9.48 0.66 -9.25
N GLU A 4 -10.43 1.59 -9.36
CA GLU A 4 -11.23 2.05 -8.21
C GLU A 4 -12.06 0.94 -7.56
N ALA A 5 -12.67 0.05 -8.37
CA ALA A 5 -13.41 -1.09 -7.86
C ALA A 5 -12.49 -2.09 -7.15
N LEU A 6 -11.28 -2.31 -7.67
CA LEU A 6 -10.29 -3.19 -7.05
C LEU A 6 -9.89 -2.70 -5.65
N ILE A 7 -9.55 -1.42 -5.52
CA ILE A 7 -9.20 -0.82 -4.22
C ILE A 7 -10.39 -0.87 -3.27
N THR A 8 -11.60 -0.59 -3.79
CA THR A 8 -12.83 -0.67 -2.99
C THR A 8 -13.01 -2.06 -2.42
N LEU A 9 -12.77 -3.11 -3.21
CA LEU A 9 -12.85 -4.49 -2.76
C LEU A 9 -11.78 -4.82 -1.73
N ALA A 10 -10.51 -4.48 -1.98
CA ALA A 10 -9.41 -4.69 -1.04
C ALA A 10 -9.71 -4.04 0.32
N VAL A 11 -10.07 -2.76 0.31
CA VAL A 11 -10.40 -2.00 1.54
C VAL A 11 -11.67 -2.53 2.22
N SER A 12 -12.63 -3.08 1.48
CA SER A 12 -13.85 -3.66 2.06
C SER A 12 -13.60 -4.90 2.92
N GLN A 13 -12.45 -5.57 2.73
CA GLN A 13 -12.01 -6.68 3.60
C GLN A 13 -11.63 -6.21 5.01
N ARG A 14 -11.50 -4.88 5.20
CA ARG A 14 -11.24 -4.22 6.49
C ARG A 14 -12.41 -3.28 6.86
N PRO A 15 -13.56 -3.79 7.36
CA PRO A 15 -14.76 -2.97 7.55
C PRO A 15 -14.59 -1.79 8.52
N LYS A 16 -13.82 -1.98 9.59
CA LYS A 16 -13.51 -0.91 10.55
C LYS A 16 -12.61 0.17 9.94
N PHE A 17 -11.63 -0.25 9.14
CA PHE A 17 -10.70 0.63 8.43
C PHE A 17 -11.46 1.63 7.55
N LYS A 18 -12.37 1.13 6.71
CA LYS A 18 -13.24 1.96 5.85
C LYS A 18 -14.04 3.02 6.63
N GLY A 19 -14.47 2.71 7.85
CA GLY A 19 -15.23 3.64 8.70
C GLY A 19 -14.38 4.71 9.38
N ALA A 20 -13.12 4.40 9.67
CA ALA A 20 -12.22 5.27 10.45
C ALA A 20 -11.53 6.35 9.60
N ILE A 21 -11.27 6.07 8.33
CA ILE A 21 -10.43 6.91 7.46
C ILE A 21 -11.19 8.00 6.68
N GLY A 22 -12.51 8.08 6.87
CA GLY A 22 -13.36 9.04 6.16
C GLY A 22 -13.52 8.73 4.67
N TYR A 23 -14.65 9.14 4.11
CA TYR A 23 -14.88 9.10 2.67
C TYR A 23 -14.27 10.36 2.04
N ALA A 24 -13.42 10.21 1.03
CA ALA A 24 -12.83 11.34 0.34
C ALA A 24 -13.83 11.97 -0.64
N PRO A 25 -14.24 13.25 -0.48
CA PRO A 25 -14.77 14.00 -1.61
C PRO A 25 -13.65 14.16 -2.66
N GLN A 26 -14.04 14.17 -3.94
CA GLN A 26 -13.20 14.32 -5.14
C GLN A 26 -11.92 15.14 -4.86
N VAL A 27 -10.75 14.51 -5.03
CA VAL A 27 -9.46 15.19 -4.83
C VAL A 27 -9.20 16.10 -6.03
N HIS A 28 -9.10 17.42 -5.79
CA HIS A 28 -8.78 18.42 -6.81
C HIS A 28 -7.32 18.89 -6.78
N ASP A 29 -6.43 18.16 -6.10
CA ASP A 29 -5.02 18.52 -6.00
C ASP A 29 -4.23 18.02 -7.22
N ILE A 30 -3.81 18.98 -8.05
CA ILE A 30 -3.06 18.75 -9.30
C ILE A 30 -1.65 18.20 -9.03
N SER A 31 -1.14 18.32 -7.80
CA SER A 31 0.22 17.86 -7.45
C SER A 31 0.32 16.34 -7.20
N THR A 32 -0.81 15.66 -7.02
CA THR A 32 -0.86 14.21 -6.83
C THR A 32 -0.87 13.49 -8.18
N PRO A 33 0.04 12.53 -8.45
CA PRO A 33 0.04 11.83 -9.73
C PRO A 33 -1.28 11.09 -9.99
N PRO A 34 -1.71 10.96 -11.26
CA PRO A 34 -3.01 10.38 -11.61
C PRO A 34 -3.33 9.01 -10.98
N PRO A 35 -2.40 8.04 -10.88
CA PRO A 35 -2.68 6.76 -10.24
C PRO A 35 -3.10 6.90 -8.76
N PHE A 36 -2.52 7.87 -8.05
CA PHE A 36 -2.86 8.13 -6.66
C PHE A 36 -4.19 8.87 -6.51
N LEU A 37 -4.59 9.72 -7.47
CA LEU A 37 -5.91 10.34 -7.47
C LEU A 37 -7.03 9.28 -7.51
N LEU A 38 -6.87 8.24 -8.33
CA LEU A 38 -7.82 7.13 -8.41
C LEU A 38 -7.92 6.38 -7.07
N MET A 39 -6.80 6.15 -6.41
CA MET A 39 -6.77 5.53 -5.08
C MET A 39 -7.44 6.42 -4.02
N TYR A 40 -7.09 7.71 -3.97
CA TYR A 40 -7.60 8.64 -2.98
C TYR A 40 -9.05 9.08 -3.21
N ASN A 41 -9.63 8.82 -4.39
CA ASN A 41 -11.07 8.95 -4.61
C ASN A 41 -11.88 7.84 -3.90
N VAL A 42 -11.23 6.71 -3.58
CA VAL A 42 -11.87 5.57 -2.91
C VAL A 42 -11.59 5.59 -1.40
N VAL A 43 -10.36 5.89 -1.02
CA VAL A 43 -9.88 5.76 0.36
C VAL A 43 -8.85 6.83 0.69
N ALA A 44 -9.01 7.55 1.81
CA ALA A 44 -8.10 8.64 2.16
C ALA A 44 -6.74 8.16 2.71
N GLY A 45 -6.62 6.90 3.13
CA GLY A 45 -5.49 6.37 3.89
C GLY A 45 -5.65 6.57 5.39
N THR A 46 -4.63 6.20 6.17
CA THR A 46 -4.67 6.26 7.64
C THR A 46 -3.69 7.30 8.15
N LEU A 47 -4.20 8.23 8.98
CA LEU A 47 -3.36 9.23 9.65
C LEU A 47 -2.34 8.54 10.55
N LYS A 48 -1.13 9.10 10.62
CA LYS A 48 -0.06 8.58 11.48
C LYS A 48 -0.43 8.59 12.97
N SER A 49 -1.35 9.46 13.39
CA SER A 49 -1.79 9.58 14.79
C SER A 49 -2.85 8.57 15.22
N ILE A 50 -3.29 7.66 14.34
CA ILE A 50 -4.26 6.62 14.70
C ILE A 50 -3.61 5.60 15.64
N GLU A 51 -4.28 5.33 16.76
CA GLU A 51 -3.79 4.36 17.76
C GLU A 51 -4.56 3.04 17.73
N ASP A 52 -5.73 2.96 17.07
CA ASP A 52 -6.51 1.73 16.97
C ASP A 52 -5.85 0.76 15.96
N PRO A 53 -5.28 -0.37 16.42
CA PRO A 53 -4.55 -1.30 15.55
C PRO A 53 -5.45 -1.92 14.48
N SER A 54 -6.75 -2.03 14.75
CA SER A 54 -7.72 -2.65 13.82
C SER A 54 -8.03 -1.82 12.58
N VAL A 55 -7.53 -0.58 12.54
CA VAL A 55 -7.70 0.35 11.43
C VAL A 55 -6.40 1.04 11.01
N MET A 56 -5.28 0.71 11.64
CA MET A 56 -3.98 1.30 11.34
C MET A 56 -3.49 0.89 9.95
N ASP A 57 -3.32 -0.41 9.76
CA ASP A 57 -2.70 -0.99 8.57
C ASP A 57 -3.72 -1.44 7.52
N VAL A 58 -3.32 -1.39 6.25
CA VAL A 58 -4.08 -1.98 5.12
C VAL A 58 -3.34 -3.15 4.50
N VAL A 59 -2.04 -3.24 4.72
CA VAL A 59 -1.15 -4.37 4.43
C VAL A 59 -0.37 -4.61 5.73
N PRO A 60 -0.08 -5.86 6.14
CA PRO A 60 0.61 -6.14 7.40
C PRO A 60 1.83 -5.24 7.64
N GLY A 61 1.83 -4.51 8.77
CA GLY A 61 2.89 -3.58 9.16
C GLY A 61 2.98 -2.29 8.33
N LEU A 62 2.04 -2.04 7.42
CA LEU A 62 2.08 -0.93 6.49
C LEU A 62 0.70 -0.23 6.41
N ARG A 63 0.69 1.04 6.83
CA ARG A 63 -0.46 1.92 6.64
C ARG A 63 -0.47 2.47 5.22
N LEU A 64 -1.65 2.66 4.67
CA LEU A 64 -1.84 3.54 3.52
C LEU A 64 -1.59 4.97 3.98
N ILE A 65 -0.61 5.65 3.38
CA ILE A 65 -0.30 7.04 3.73
C ILE A 65 -1.55 7.89 3.51
N HIS A 66 -1.92 8.67 4.52
CA HIS A 66 -3.07 9.55 4.39
C HIS A 66 -2.81 10.61 3.31
N ARG A 67 -3.81 10.94 2.48
CA ARG A 67 -3.67 11.91 1.38
C ARG A 67 -3.10 13.26 1.84
N ASP A 68 -3.52 13.72 3.02
CA ASP A 68 -3.09 15.00 3.61
C ASP A 68 -1.64 14.92 4.14
N GLU A 69 -1.09 13.72 4.31
CA GLU A 69 0.29 13.46 4.76
C GLU A 69 1.22 13.10 3.59
N LEU A 70 0.68 12.77 2.41
CA LEU A 70 1.43 12.26 1.26
C LEU A 70 2.60 13.17 0.87
N ALA A 71 2.39 14.48 0.79
CA ALA A 71 3.44 15.43 0.43
C ALA A 71 4.59 15.42 1.45
N GLY A 72 4.25 15.35 2.75
CA GLY A 72 5.23 15.29 3.83
C GLY A 72 6.00 13.98 3.84
N GLU A 73 5.32 12.85 3.68
CA GLU A 73 5.98 11.54 3.62
C GLU A 73 6.83 11.38 2.36
N THR A 74 6.38 11.91 1.21
CA THR A 74 7.17 11.93 -0.03
C THR A 74 8.46 12.74 0.14
N ALA A 75 8.42 13.85 0.87
CA ALA A 75 9.63 14.63 1.19
C ALA A 75 10.62 13.81 2.02
N ARG A 76 10.15 13.16 3.10
CA ARG A 76 10.99 12.29 3.96
C ARG A 76 11.56 11.09 3.20
N PHE A 77 10.74 10.46 2.35
CA PHE A 77 11.17 9.38 1.47
C PHE A 77 12.32 9.85 0.57
N ARG A 78 12.23 11.04 -0.03
CA ARG A 78 13.29 11.59 -0.89
C ARG A 78 14.55 11.99 -0.13
N GLU A 79 14.43 12.42 1.12
CA GLU A 79 15.59 12.67 1.98
C GLU A 79 16.35 11.37 2.29
N THR A 80 15.60 10.29 2.57
CA THR A 80 16.15 8.98 2.94
C THR A 80 16.68 8.22 1.73
N TYR A 81 15.92 8.20 0.63
CA TYR A 81 16.17 7.43 -0.59
C TYR A 81 16.40 8.35 -1.79
N ASN A 82 17.38 9.25 -1.67
CA ASN A 82 17.65 10.33 -2.64
C ASN A 82 17.95 9.88 -4.09
N LYS A 83 18.20 8.59 -4.33
CA LYS A 83 18.41 8.02 -5.67
C LYS A 83 17.10 7.60 -6.37
N LEU A 84 15.98 7.56 -5.64
CA LEU A 84 14.67 7.12 -6.14
C LEU A 84 13.78 8.33 -6.47
N SER A 85 14.26 9.23 -7.34
CA SER A 85 13.61 10.52 -7.58
C SER A 85 12.23 10.45 -8.24
N THR A 86 11.97 9.38 -8.98
CA THR A 86 10.72 9.13 -9.71
C THR A 86 9.71 8.34 -8.88
N HIS A 87 10.12 7.85 -7.71
CA HIS A 87 9.28 7.09 -6.83
C HIS A 87 8.40 8.00 -5.96
N ILE A 88 7.15 7.59 -5.76
CA ILE A 88 6.23 8.19 -4.79
C ILE A 88 5.79 7.09 -3.81
N PRO A 89 6.05 7.25 -2.50
CA PRO A 89 5.59 6.29 -1.50
C PRO A 89 4.07 6.39 -1.32
N PHE A 90 3.43 5.26 -1.03
CA PHE A 90 2.02 5.24 -0.69
C PHE A 90 1.66 4.30 0.45
N LEU A 91 2.49 3.30 0.74
CA LEU A 91 2.44 2.64 2.04
C LEU A 91 3.69 2.99 2.84
N ALA A 92 3.55 3.07 4.16
CA ALA A 92 4.65 3.34 5.07
C ALA A 92 4.48 2.60 6.39
N ASP A 93 5.60 2.28 7.03
CA ASP A 93 5.64 1.95 8.45
C ASP A 93 6.19 3.14 9.27
N ASP A 94 6.40 2.94 10.56
CA ASP A 94 7.03 3.95 11.44
C ASP A 94 8.57 3.94 11.41
N SER A 95 9.18 3.02 10.65
CA SER A 95 10.63 2.78 10.57
C SER A 95 11.24 3.18 9.23
N SER A 96 10.54 3.96 8.43
CA SER A 96 10.97 4.41 7.09
C SER A 96 11.10 3.27 6.07
N CYS A 97 10.35 2.18 6.24
CA CYS A 97 10.04 1.25 5.16
C CYS A 97 8.80 1.75 4.42
N TYR A 98 8.84 1.62 3.10
CA TYR A 98 7.79 2.10 2.21
C TYR A 98 7.45 1.07 1.15
N VAL A 99 6.23 1.17 0.64
CA VAL A 99 5.90 0.70 -0.71
C VAL A 99 5.70 1.94 -1.57
N SER A 100 6.35 1.95 -2.73
CA SER A 100 6.40 3.09 -3.64
C SER A 100 6.06 2.71 -5.08
N LEU A 101 5.46 3.64 -5.81
CA LEU A 101 5.25 3.54 -7.25
C LEU A 101 6.37 4.30 -7.95
N ASP A 102 7.06 3.67 -8.89
CA ASP A 102 7.95 4.37 -9.83
C ASP A 102 7.11 4.97 -10.96
N LEU A 103 7.17 6.29 -11.13
CA LEU A 103 6.42 7.00 -12.17
C LEU A 103 7.00 6.82 -13.58
N ASP A 104 8.25 6.35 -13.71
CA ASP A 104 8.89 6.16 -15.02
C ASP A 104 8.39 4.88 -15.71
N ASP A 105 8.25 3.78 -14.97
CA ASP A 105 7.85 2.47 -15.54
C ASP A 105 6.52 1.94 -15.00
N GLY A 106 5.94 2.56 -13.97
CA GLY A 106 4.68 2.16 -13.34
C GLY A 106 4.78 1.00 -12.35
N SER A 107 5.99 0.50 -12.10
CA SER A 107 6.24 -0.63 -11.20
C SER A 107 6.11 -0.24 -9.73
N VAL A 108 5.78 -1.22 -8.89
CA VAL A 108 5.68 -1.06 -7.44
C VAL A 108 6.87 -1.73 -6.76
N TYR A 109 7.47 -1.03 -5.80
CA TYR A 109 8.66 -1.47 -5.07
C TYR A 109 8.46 -1.38 -3.56
N ARG A 110 8.95 -2.38 -2.84
CA ARG A 110 9.30 -2.27 -1.41
C ARG A 110 10.62 -1.53 -1.31
N VAL A 111 10.70 -0.57 -0.40
CA VAL A 111 11.89 0.23 -0.15
C VAL A 111 12.14 0.24 1.35
N ALA A 112 13.25 -0.33 1.80
CA ALA A 112 13.61 -0.39 3.22
C ALA A 112 15.08 -0.03 3.41
N PRO A 113 15.47 0.60 4.55
CA PRO A 113 16.85 1.02 4.75
C PRO A 113 17.82 -0.17 4.80
N GLU A 114 17.34 -1.30 5.34
CA GLU A 114 18.14 -2.50 5.62
C GLU A 114 18.24 -3.43 4.41
N TYR A 115 17.21 -3.47 3.57
CA TYR A 115 17.07 -4.43 2.47
C TYR A 115 17.20 -3.78 1.08
N GLY A 116 17.22 -2.45 1.00
CA GLY A 116 17.23 -1.73 -0.26
C GLY A 116 15.87 -1.76 -0.95
N THR A 117 15.88 -1.94 -2.27
CA THR A 117 14.69 -1.88 -3.12
C THR A 117 14.40 -3.25 -3.74
N SER A 118 13.18 -3.75 -3.55
CA SER A 118 12.71 -5.00 -4.15
C SER A 118 11.43 -4.74 -4.95
N LYS A 119 11.38 -5.23 -6.19
CA LYS A 119 10.20 -5.08 -7.04
C LYS A 119 9.09 -6.02 -6.55
N LEU A 120 7.92 -5.46 -6.28
CA LEU A 120 6.72 -6.17 -5.85
C LEU A 120 5.78 -6.46 -7.03
N SER A 121 5.73 -5.56 -8.02
CA SER A 121 4.84 -5.72 -9.15
C SER A 121 5.28 -4.85 -10.34
N ASP A 122 4.86 -5.25 -11.55
CA ASP A 122 5.02 -4.45 -12.77
C ASP A 122 4.01 -3.30 -12.88
N SER A 123 2.96 -3.28 -12.05
CA SER A 123 1.97 -2.20 -12.07
C SER A 123 1.30 -1.97 -10.72
N LEU A 124 0.74 -0.78 -10.52
CA LEU A 124 -0.05 -0.47 -9.34
C LEU A 124 -1.31 -1.34 -9.25
N GLU A 125 -1.95 -1.62 -10.38
CA GLU A 125 -3.11 -2.50 -10.48
C GLU A 125 -2.78 -3.92 -10.00
N ALA A 126 -1.72 -4.54 -10.53
CA ALA A 126 -1.34 -5.89 -10.14
C ALA A 126 -0.89 -5.97 -8.67
N TYR A 127 -0.28 -4.91 -8.13
CA TYR A 127 0.00 -4.82 -6.70
C TYR A 127 -1.30 -4.84 -5.86
N TRP A 128 -2.28 -4.00 -6.18
CA TRP A 128 -3.55 -4.00 -5.44
C TRP A 128 -4.38 -5.26 -5.65
N GLU A 129 -4.24 -5.93 -6.81
CA GLU A 129 -4.83 -7.26 -7.06
C GLU A 129 -4.22 -8.29 -6.12
N THR A 130 -2.90 -8.22 -5.92
CA THR A 130 -2.18 -9.05 -4.94
C THR A 130 -2.71 -8.81 -3.53
N VAL A 131 -2.82 -7.54 -3.10
CA VAL A 131 -3.37 -7.20 -1.78
C VAL A 131 -4.79 -7.73 -1.59
N TYR A 132 -5.67 -7.54 -2.59
CA TYR A 132 -7.03 -8.07 -2.55
C TYR A 132 -7.04 -9.60 -2.44
N GLU A 133 -6.27 -10.29 -3.27
CA GLU A 133 -6.22 -11.75 -3.29
C GLU A 133 -5.65 -12.30 -1.97
N CYS A 134 -4.65 -11.64 -1.35
CA CYS A 134 -4.14 -11.99 -0.03
C CYS A 134 -5.24 -11.97 1.04
N TYR A 135 -6.13 -10.97 1.02
CA TYR A 135 -7.30 -10.99 1.91
C TYR A 135 -8.24 -12.15 1.60
N THR A 136 -8.56 -12.39 0.32
CA THR A 136 -9.52 -13.46 -0.05
C THR A 136 -9.00 -14.86 0.23
N ALA A 137 -7.68 -15.06 0.18
CA ALA A 137 -7.00 -16.32 0.47
C ALA A 137 -6.71 -16.53 1.97
N GLU A 138 -7.14 -15.58 2.82
CA GLU A 138 -6.81 -15.56 4.25
C GLU A 138 -5.29 -15.59 4.49
N ALA A 139 -4.52 -14.97 3.58
CA ALA A 139 -3.12 -14.67 3.79
C ALA A 139 -2.97 -13.45 4.71
N PHE A 140 -3.89 -12.48 4.62
CA PHE A 140 -3.97 -11.34 5.55
C PHE A 140 -5.15 -11.51 6.51
N PHE A 141 -4.93 -11.34 7.81
CA PHE A 141 -5.97 -11.50 8.83
C PHE A 141 -5.72 -10.63 10.07
N LEU A 142 -6.77 -10.36 10.83
CA LEU A 142 -6.66 -9.71 12.13
C LEU A 142 -6.34 -10.74 13.21
N ASP A 143 -5.33 -10.47 14.03
CA ASP A 143 -5.06 -11.25 15.22
C ASP A 143 -6.07 -10.96 16.36
N ALA A 144 -5.86 -11.59 17.51
CA ALA A 144 -6.74 -11.44 18.67
C ALA A 144 -6.73 -10.02 19.28
N GLU A 145 -5.67 -9.25 19.05
CA GLU A 145 -5.47 -7.89 19.57
C GLU A 145 -5.90 -6.82 18.55
N GLY A 146 -6.18 -7.24 17.31
CA GLY A 146 -6.63 -6.37 16.23
C GLY A 146 -5.49 -5.86 15.35
N TYR A 147 -4.28 -6.39 15.46
CA TYR A 147 -3.21 -6.09 14.51
C TYR A 147 -3.42 -6.88 13.21
N LEU A 148 -3.03 -6.26 12.08
CA LEU A 148 -3.06 -6.94 10.79
C LEU A 148 -1.80 -7.81 10.67
N ASP A 149 -2.00 -9.11 10.67
CA ASP A 149 -0.97 -10.14 10.56
C ASP A 149 -1.14 -10.94 9.26
N PHE A 150 -0.19 -11.83 8.98
CA PHE A 150 -0.18 -12.60 7.75
C PHE A 150 0.45 -13.99 7.83
N ASP A 151 0.00 -14.83 6.90
CA ASP A 151 0.59 -16.12 6.57
C ASP A 151 1.60 -15.92 5.44
N PHE A 152 2.89 -16.02 5.78
CA PHE A 152 4.01 -15.79 4.86
C PHE A 152 3.97 -16.72 3.65
N GLU A 153 3.63 -18.01 3.82
CA GLU A 153 3.63 -18.98 2.73
C GLU A 153 2.50 -18.65 1.74
N LYS A 154 1.29 -18.37 2.26
CA LYS A 154 0.16 -17.98 1.42
C LYS A 154 0.36 -16.64 0.71
N GLU A 155 0.97 -15.66 1.39
CA GLU A 155 1.29 -14.36 0.77
C GLU A 155 2.25 -14.56 -0.41
N GLY A 156 3.30 -15.36 -0.22
CA GLY A 156 4.25 -15.73 -1.28
C GLY A 156 3.56 -16.43 -2.46
N GLU A 157 2.70 -17.42 -2.19
CA GLU A 157 1.95 -18.13 -3.23
C GLU A 157 1.05 -17.20 -4.06
N VAL A 158 0.31 -16.30 -3.39
CA VAL A 158 -0.55 -15.32 -4.07
C VAL A 158 0.29 -14.34 -4.89
N GLY A 159 1.35 -13.80 -4.29
CA GLY A 159 2.27 -12.86 -4.91
C GLY A 159 2.94 -13.43 -6.16
N ALA A 160 3.48 -14.64 -6.08
CA ALA A 160 4.18 -15.29 -7.19
C ALA A 160 3.23 -15.65 -8.35
N ARG A 161 1.97 -15.98 -8.03
CA ARG A 161 0.93 -16.27 -9.02
C ARG A 161 0.53 -15.02 -9.83
N ILE A 162 0.40 -13.88 -9.17
CA ILE A 162 -0.07 -12.61 -9.79
C ILE A 162 1.07 -11.83 -10.43
N ASN A 163 2.26 -11.86 -9.82
CA ASN A 163 3.44 -11.13 -10.26
C ASN A 163 4.56 -12.12 -10.68
N PRO A 164 4.34 -12.94 -11.71
CA PRO A 164 5.33 -13.92 -12.14
C PRO A 164 6.62 -13.22 -12.56
N GLY A 165 7.74 -13.62 -11.94
CA GLY A 165 9.07 -13.04 -12.22
C GLY A 165 9.51 -11.93 -11.28
N CYS A 166 8.66 -11.50 -10.34
CA CYS A 166 9.10 -10.67 -9.22
C CYS A 166 9.74 -11.56 -8.14
N GLU A 167 11.06 -11.44 -7.95
CA GLU A 167 11.83 -12.29 -7.02
C GLU A 167 11.35 -12.19 -5.57
N TYR A 168 10.80 -11.05 -5.17
CA TYR A 168 10.29 -10.83 -3.81
C TYR A 168 9.30 -11.90 -3.32
N TRP A 169 8.48 -12.46 -4.21
CA TRP A 169 7.42 -13.40 -3.82
C TRP A 169 7.84 -14.85 -3.76
N ILE A 170 9.08 -15.15 -4.14
CA ILE A 170 9.63 -16.52 -4.18
C ILE A 170 10.81 -16.72 -3.21
N GLU A 171 11.09 -15.71 -2.38
CA GLU A 171 12.11 -15.76 -1.32
C GLU A 171 11.73 -16.69 -0.16
#